data_AF-A0A369GKP0-F1
#
_entry.id   AF-A0A369GKP0-F1
#
_cell.length_a   1.000
_cell.length_b   1.000
_cell.length_c   1.000
_cell.angle_alpha   90.00
_cell.angle_beta   90.00
_cell.angle_gamma   90.00
#
_symmetry.space_group_name_H-M   'P 1'
#
loop_
_entity.id
_entity.type
_entity.pdbx_description
1 polymer ?
#
loop_
_entity_poly.entity_id
_entity_poly.type
_entity_poly.pdbx_seq_one_letter_code
_entity_poly.pdbx_strand_id
1 'polypeptide(L)'
;MPAVKHPCLQCKGDEERPRCRRCEQRHLPCSRPVRKTVFKHDSVASFAKDQKWVNSQAKHFRFHPRGAATARELTPIDAIIGIPRRHSPLPPLAPPPPQQQPPPPPPAAATPQPPPPPPPSSSHDQPSNPSPAVQSIAYITSPPDHYERSKPESTSPAASPPTSYPSCQPHQSPPSENVVDNGLPSSRFPLRDVQEACLLRYFIEEMSHWFDLCDPHRHFQLVVPIRAGKHPHLLHAIFAVAARHLSRLPQYKTPQGILYHDQLLPNLNEHAAVEYMLKCIPALRQFHDMHDDDYRDSIITTAVILRQLEEIDHEDESSAGPARKQVNFLAIIDAVLRSLPSLDVFAQRSLMQAAYWMALRQEIFNSFTRHEAPQLILPLEFWHSASKANKVVMHLVQTAKWHWGDGSESEWQRLSKQQELIEQKVLVAFRPTYQRTADKTKGEIFPTIWYASNIDVTSVQLALIAKAVLVAENPYLKSPPTSRANWRLVENEVRNLLLDLCGIALCNPASPPALVQAALGIGMYGDFFTDFYQRQAIRIVVERYRDAHAWPVQRLLDKFR
;
A
#
# COMPACT_ATOMS: atom_id res chain seq x y z
N MET A 1 16.72 66.90 41.34
CA MET A 1 17.14 66.93 39.92
C MET A 1 16.10 66.19 39.09
N PRO A 2 15.58 66.76 37.98
CA PRO A 2 14.62 66.06 37.14
C PRO A 2 15.29 64.90 36.40
N ALA A 3 14.63 63.73 36.37
CA ALA A 3 15.15 62.51 35.77
C ALA A 3 15.41 62.69 34.26
N VAL A 4 16.61 62.33 33.81
CA VAL A 4 17.01 62.36 32.40
C VAL A 4 16.17 61.32 31.63
N LYS A 5 15.21 61.79 30.83
CA LYS A 5 14.37 60.93 29.99
C LYS A 5 15.17 60.46 28.76
N HIS A 6 15.50 59.17 28.70
CA HIS A 6 16.15 58.56 27.54
C HIS A 6 15.10 58.11 26.49
N PRO A 7 14.97 58.79 25.34
CA PRO A 7 13.82 58.58 24.44
C PRO A 7 13.77 57.18 23.81
N CYS A 8 14.94 56.58 23.55
CA CYS A 8 15.06 55.31 22.83
C CYS A 8 14.92 54.06 23.72
N LEU A 9 14.86 54.23 25.04
CA LEU A 9 14.61 53.14 25.99
C LEU A 9 13.12 52.78 26.05
N GLN A 10 12.23 53.70 25.69
CA GLN A 10 10.76 53.53 25.77
C GLN A 10 10.05 53.56 24.41
N CYS A 11 10.71 54.03 23.34
CA CYS A 11 10.16 54.07 21.98
C CYS A 11 11.13 53.41 21.00
N LYS A 12 10.64 52.45 20.19
CA LYS A 12 11.40 51.87 19.08
C LYS A 12 11.74 52.99 18.09
N GLY A 13 13.02 53.37 17.99
CA GLY A 13 13.52 54.32 17.00
C GLY A 13 13.81 53.66 15.65
N ASP A 14 14.05 54.47 14.62
CA ASP A 14 14.33 54.11 13.21
C ASP A 14 15.70 53.43 12.96
N GLU A 15 16.36 52.95 14.02
CA GLU A 15 17.62 52.19 14.01
C GLU A 15 18.86 52.79 13.30
N GLU A 16 18.78 53.98 12.67
CA GLU A 16 19.91 54.67 12.00
C GLU A 16 21.11 54.96 12.94
N ARG A 17 22.35 54.72 12.49
CA ARG A 17 23.58 54.91 13.30
C ARG A 17 24.38 56.12 12.81
N PRO A 18 25.00 56.92 13.70
CA PRO A 18 25.20 56.69 15.14
C PRO A 18 24.08 57.23 16.06
N ARG A 19 23.17 58.09 15.56
CA ARG A 19 22.00 58.63 16.30
C ARG A 19 20.74 58.42 15.46
N CYS A 20 19.61 58.11 16.11
CA CYS A 20 18.32 58.07 15.41
C CYS A 20 17.85 59.49 15.06
N ARG A 21 17.10 59.66 13.97
CA ARG A 21 16.65 61.00 13.51
C ARG A 21 15.86 61.74 14.57
N ARG A 22 15.06 61.01 15.35
CA ARG A 22 14.25 61.59 16.43
C ARG A 22 15.11 62.20 17.56
N CYS A 23 16.23 61.58 17.92
CA CYS A 23 17.14 62.13 18.92
C CYS A 23 17.97 63.28 18.36
N GLU A 24 18.31 63.22 17.06
CA GLU A 24 19.02 64.29 16.37
C GLU A 24 18.18 65.57 16.28
N GLN A 25 16.94 65.48 15.81
CA GLN A 25 16.02 66.63 15.71
C GLN A 25 15.70 67.29 17.06
N ARG A 26 15.75 66.52 18.16
CA ARG A 26 15.43 67.03 19.50
C ARG A 26 16.66 67.39 20.32
N HIS A 27 17.86 67.29 19.74
CA HIS A 27 19.13 67.51 20.44
C HIS A 27 19.25 66.72 21.76
N LEU A 28 18.72 65.49 21.80
CA LEU A 28 18.74 64.64 22.99
C LEU A 28 19.80 63.53 22.87
N PRO A 29 20.41 63.11 23.99
CA PRO A 29 21.35 61.99 23.99
C PRO A 29 20.65 60.67 23.63
N CYS A 30 21.12 60.01 22.57
CA CYS A 30 20.59 58.74 22.08
C CYS A 30 21.23 57.56 22.83
N SER A 31 20.53 57.01 23.83
CA SER A 31 20.93 55.80 24.55
C SER A 31 20.06 54.61 24.11
N ARG A 32 20.66 53.60 23.47
CA ARG A 32 19.98 52.38 23.03
C ARG A 32 20.18 51.26 24.08
N PRO A 33 19.12 50.55 24.50
CA PRO A 33 19.29 49.38 25.35
C PRO A 33 20.02 48.27 24.59
N VAL A 34 21.14 47.80 25.14
CA VAL A 34 21.76 46.53 24.72
C VAL A 34 20.77 45.43 25.09
N ARG A 35 20.26 44.68 24.10
CA ARG A 35 19.36 43.54 24.34
C ARG A 35 20.06 42.52 25.25
N LYS A 36 19.81 42.59 26.56
CA LYS A 36 19.94 41.42 27.44
C LYS A 36 18.61 40.67 27.35
N THR A 37 18.66 39.43 26.90
CA THR A 37 17.54 38.49 26.97
C THR A 37 17.10 38.34 28.42
N VAL A 38 15.96 38.95 28.78
CA VAL A 38 15.36 38.80 30.10
C VAL A 38 14.49 37.56 30.07
N PHE A 39 14.94 36.48 30.71
CA PHE A 39 14.04 35.41 31.18
C PHE A 39 13.26 35.95 32.39
N LYS A 40 11.93 35.80 32.39
CA LYS A 40 11.10 36.09 33.56
C LYS A 40 11.47 35.11 34.69
N HIS A 41 12.09 35.61 35.75
CA HIS A 41 12.24 34.90 37.02
C HIS A 41 11.00 35.16 37.86
N ASP A 42 10.16 34.15 38.06
CA ASP A 42 9.33 33.97 39.27
C ASP A 42 8.86 32.51 39.39
N SER A 43 9.83 31.60 39.38
CA SER A 43 9.67 30.24 39.89
C SER A 43 11.01 29.87 40.51
N VAL A 44 11.09 29.85 41.84
CA VAL A 44 12.31 29.50 42.56
C VAL A 44 12.51 27.98 42.43
N ALA A 45 13.29 27.57 41.43
CA ALA A 45 13.90 26.25 41.40
C ALA A 45 15.39 26.41 41.79
N SER A 46 15.78 25.83 42.93
CA SER A 46 17.17 25.75 43.37
C SER A 46 17.81 24.51 42.74
N PHE A 47 18.91 24.68 42.01
CA PHE A 47 19.66 23.59 41.42
C PHE A 47 21.05 23.48 42.06
N ALA A 48 21.55 22.26 42.20
CA ALA A 48 22.88 22.01 42.75
C ALA A 48 23.98 22.55 41.83
N LYS A 49 25.15 22.92 42.40
CA LYS A 49 26.28 23.53 41.67
C LYS A 49 26.88 22.61 40.60
N ASP A 50 26.58 21.32 40.64
CA ASP A 50 27.06 20.26 39.75
C ASP A 50 26.00 19.79 38.73
N GLN A 51 24.86 20.48 38.62
CA GLN A 51 23.81 20.16 37.65
C GLN A 51 24.36 20.16 36.21
N LYS A 52 24.43 18.98 35.58
CA LYS A 52 24.74 18.86 34.15
C LYS A 52 23.52 19.21 33.31
N TRP A 53 23.58 20.35 32.64
CA TRP A 53 22.56 20.81 31.70
C TRP A 53 22.72 20.07 30.36
N VAL A 54 21.70 19.31 29.97
CA VAL A 54 21.66 18.68 28.66
C VAL A 54 21.31 19.76 27.63
N ASN A 55 22.30 20.20 26.87
CA ASN A 55 22.11 21.14 25.78
C ASN A 55 21.41 20.39 24.63
N SER A 56 20.07 20.42 24.58
CA SER A 56 19.38 20.04 23.34
C SER A 56 19.63 21.16 22.34
N GLN A 57 20.62 20.98 21.46
CA GLN A 57 20.69 21.81 20.26
C GLN A 57 19.33 21.74 19.56
N ALA A 58 18.80 22.89 19.12
CA ALA A 58 17.64 22.89 18.24
C ALA A 58 18.02 22.02 17.04
N LYS A 59 17.32 20.89 16.84
CA LYS A 59 17.51 20.05 15.66
C LYS A 59 17.37 20.98 14.44
N HIS A 60 18.43 21.08 13.65
CA HIS A 60 18.39 21.78 12.38
C HIS A 60 17.17 21.29 11.61
N PHE A 61 16.31 22.22 11.20
CA PHE A 61 15.21 21.97 10.28
C PHE A 61 15.77 21.27 9.05
N ARG A 62 15.41 20.00 8.83
CA ARG A 62 15.71 19.31 7.58
C ARG A 62 14.69 19.78 6.56
N PHE A 63 15.09 20.72 5.72
CA PHE A 63 14.55 20.79 4.37
C PHE A 63 14.96 19.48 3.67
N HIS A 64 13.98 18.69 3.23
CA HIS A 64 14.22 17.72 2.16
C HIS A 64 14.07 18.48 0.83
N PRO A 65 15.16 18.91 0.17
CA PRO A 65 15.04 19.34 -1.20
C PRO A 65 14.59 18.15 -2.04
N ARG A 66 13.55 18.34 -2.85
CA ARG A 66 13.17 17.39 -3.91
C ARG A 66 14.39 17.15 -4.80
N GLY A 67 14.69 15.88 -5.08
CA GLY A 67 15.48 15.44 -6.24
C GLY A 67 16.88 16.04 -6.38
N ALA A 68 17.85 15.51 -5.65
CA ALA A 68 19.23 15.49 -6.11
C ALA A 68 19.69 14.03 -6.10
N ALA A 69 19.87 13.46 -7.29
CA ALA A 69 20.64 12.24 -7.45
C ALA A 69 22.03 12.48 -6.83
N THR A 70 22.32 11.84 -5.69
CA THR A 70 23.63 11.94 -5.07
C THR A 70 24.63 11.19 -5.95
N ALA A 71 25.47 11.97 -6.62
CA ALA A 71 26.75 11.54 -7.14
C ALA A 71 27.50 10.74 -6.07
N ARG A 72 28.00 9.56 -6.46
CA ARG A 72 28.92 8.75 -5.66
C ARG A 72 30.19 9.55 -5.40
N GLU A 73 30.43 9.92 -4.15
CA GLU A 73 31.79 10.22 -3.67
C GLU A 73 32.56 8.91 -3.60
N LEU A 74 33.61 8.79 -4.42
CA LEU A 74 34.57 7.69 -4.36
C LEU A 74 35.54 7.94 -3.20
N THR A 75 35.54 7.06 -2.20
CA THR A 75 36.59 7.00 -1.19
C THR A 75 37.81 6.23 -1.70
N PRO A 76 39.05 6.62 -1.34
CA PRO A 76 40.27 6.07 -1.93
C PRO A 76 40.69 4.75 -1.28
N ILE A 77 40.03 3.62 -1.63
CA ILE A 77 40.52 2.26 -1.30
C ILE A 77 40.23 1.27 -2.45
N ASP A 78 40.49 1.65 -3.70
CA ASP A 78 40.45 0.74 -4.87
C ASP A 78 41.82 0.60 -5.57
N ALA A 79 42.90 0.97 -4.88
CA ALA A 79 44.26 0.94 -5.43
C ALA A 79 45.09 -0.25 -4.96
N ILE A 80 44.55 -1.47 -4.89
CA ILE A 80 45.34 -2.71 -4.82
C ILE A 80 44.56 -3.82 -5.54
N ILE A 81 45.17 -4.39 -6.58
CA ILE A 81 44.81 -5.57 -7.42
C ILE A 81 44.67 -5.17 -8.90
N GLY A 82 45.80 -5.30 -9.60
CA GLY A 82 45.92 -5.03 -11.03
C GLY A 82 45.34 -6.13 -11.90
N ILE A 83 44.54 -5.72 -12.89
CA ILE A 83 44.15 -6.50 -14.08
C ILE A 83 44.14 -5.51 -15.27
N PRO A 84 44.63 -5.88 -16.47
CA PRO A 84 45.23 -4.95 -17.43
C PRO A 84 44.26 -4.10 -18.25
N ARG A 85 44.67 -2.85 -18.51
CA ARG A 85 44.00 -1.88 -19.40
C ARG A 85 43.99 -2.38 -20.85
N ARG A 86 42.80 -2.60 -21.41
CA ARG A 86 42.57 -2.51 -22.86
C ARG A 86 41.99 -1.13 -23.18
N HIS A 87 42.74 -0.35 -23.94
CA HIS A 87 42.28 0.89 -24.54
C HIS A 87 41.27 0.57 -25.66
N SER A 88 40.11 1.21 -25.63
CA SER A 88 39.21 1.35 -26.78
C SER A 88 38.91 2.84 -26.97
N PRO A 89 39.10 3.42 -28.18
CA PRO A 89 38.93 4.85 -28.39
C PRO A 89 37.46 5.28 -28.34
N LEU A 90 37.21 6.49 -27.85
CA LEU A 90 35.94 7.20 -27.93
C LEU A 90 35.58 7.52 -29.40
N PRO A 91 34.30 7.45 -29.80
CA PRO A 91 33.86 7.95 -31.10
C PRO A 91 33.86 9.50 -31.15
N PRO A 92 34.03 10.14 -32.32
CA PRO A 92 34.11 11.59 -32.44
C PRO A 92 32.75 12.27 -32.22
N LEU A 93 32.80 13.49 -31.65
CA LEU A 93 31.67 14.43 -31.56
C LEU A 93 31.15 14.82 -32.95
N ALA A 94 29.83 14.80 -33.13
CA ALA A 94 29.17 15.30 -34.34
C ALA A 94 29.22 16.85 -34.40
N PRO A 95 29.32 17.45 -35.61
CA PRO A 95 29.32 18.90 -35.80
C PRO A 95 27.92 19.52 -35.62
N PRO A 96 27.83 20.84 -35.37
CA PRO A 96 26.56 21.53 -35.12
C PRO A 96 25.70 21.66 -36.40
N PRO A 97 24.36 21.72 -36.27
CA PRO A 97 23.46 21.90 -37.42
C PRO A 97 23.48 23.34 -37.97
N PRO A 98 23.17 23.54 -39.27
CA PRO A 98 23.13 24.86 -39.90
C PRO A 98 21.92 25.69 -39.47
N GLN A 99 22.12 27.01 -39.37
CA GLN A 99 21.09 28.01 -39.06
C GLN A 99 19.98 28.03 -40.12
N GLN A 100 18.74 27.76 -39.71
CA GLN A 100 17.53 27.97 -40.54
C GLN A 100 16.91 29.33 -40.21
N GLN A 101 16.55 30.09 -41.24
CA GLN A 101 15.84 31.37 -41.15
C GLN A 101 14.41 31.20 -40.59
N PRO A 102 13.85 32.22 -39.91
CA PRO A 102 12.51 32.16 -39.35
C PRO A 102 11.41 32.24 -40.43
N PRO A 103 10.27 31.55 -40.26
CA PRO A 103 9.13 31.64 -41.17
C PRO A 103 8.33 32.96 -41.00
N PRO A 104 7.59 33.41 -42.04
CA PRO A 104 6.76 34.62 -41.98
C PRO A 104 5.48 34.44 -41.14
N PRO A 105 4.87 35.54 -40.65
CA PRO A 105 3.71 35.50 -39.75
C PRO A 105 2.40 35.08 -40.45
N PRO A 106 1.44 34.49 -39.71
CA PRO A 106 0.15 34.05 -40.26
C PRO A 106 -0.83 35.23 -40.47
N PRO A 107 -1.78 35.12 -41.42
CA PRO A 107 -2.80 36.13 -41.66
C PRO A 107 -3.92 36.12 -40.60
N ALA A 108 -4.61 37.26 -40.49
CA ALA A 108 -5.57 37.63 -39.46
C ALA A 108 -6.81 36.71 -39.36
N ALA A 109 -7.34 36.62 -38.13
CA ALA A 109 -8.47 35.82 -37.71
C ALA A 109 -9.78 36.13 -38.46
N ALA A 110 -10.42 35.08 -38.96
CA ALA A 110 -11.83 35.08 -39.35
C ALA A 110 -12.69 34.56 -38.19
N THR A 111 -13.80 35.24 -37.93
CA THR A 111 -14.81 34.97 -36.90
C THR A 111 -15.50 33.59 -37.07
N PRO A 112 -15.85 32.88 -35.98
CA PRO A 112 -16.52 31.58 -36.08
C PRO A 112 -18.03 31.72 -36.36
N GLN A 113 -18.53 31.00 -37.38
CA GLN A 113 -19.96 30.78 -37.62
C GLN A 113 -20.51 29.62 -36.75
N PRO A 114 -21.80 29.65 -36.37
CA PRO A 114 -22.43 28.63 -35.53
C PRO A 114 -22.79 27.34 -36.31
N PRO A 115 -22.92 26.18 -35.62
CA PRO A 115 -23.17 24.89 -36.26
C PRO A 115 -24.63 24.72 -36.73
N PRO A 116 -24.87 23.87 -37.75
CA PRO A 116 -26.22 23.61 -38.29
C PRO A 116 -27.03 22.65 -37.41
N PRO A 117 -28.38 22.68 -37.49
CA PRO A 117 -29.28 21.86 -36.67
C PRO A 117 -29.37 20.39 -37.14
N PRO A 118 -29.78 19.46 -36.26
CA PRO A 118 -29.89 18.03 -36.57
C PRO A 118 -31.15 17.70 -37.42
N PRO A 119 -31.10 16.62 -38.24
CA PRO A 119 -32.23 16.19 -39.06
C PRO A 119 -33.31 15.43 -38.26
N PRO A 120 -34.55 15.36 -38.79
CA PRO A 120 -35.73 14.93 -38.03
C PRO A 120 -35.87 13.40 -37.89
N SER A 121 -36.52 13.00 -36.80
CA SER A 121 -36.87 11.63 -36.42
C SER A 121 -37.93 11.03 -37.35
N SER A 122 -37.67 9.83 -37.87
CA SER A 122 -38.68 8.98 -38.49
C SER A 122 -38.82 7.65 -37.74
N SER A 123 -40.04 7.43 -37.29
CA SER A 123 -40.61 6.23 -36.70
C SER A 123 -40.80 5.12 -37.74
N HIS A 124 -40.35 3.90 -37.45
CA HIS A 124 -40.94 2.68 -38.01
C HIS A 124 -40.77 1.47 -37.08
N ASP A 125 -41.86 0.71 -36.99
CA ASP A 125 -42.15 -0.45 -36.15
C ASP A 125 -41.36 -1.73 -36.47
N GLN A 126 -40.96 -2.44 -35.38
CA GLN A 126 -40.92 -3.91 -35.12
C GLN A 126 -40.30 -4.91 -36.15
N PRO A 127 -39.95 -6.18 -35.78
CA PRO A 127 -40.19 -6.90 -34.52
C PRO A 127 -38.97 -7.59 -33.86
N SER A 128 -39.20 -7.98 -32.62
CA SER A 128 -38.37 -8.73 -31.67
C SER A 128 -38.16 -10.21 -31.98
N ASN A 129 -36.95 -10.73 -31.72
CA ASN A 129 -36.74 -12.07 -31.12
C ASN A 129 -35.38 -12.18 -30.40
N PRO A 130 -35.25 -13.09 -29.40
CA PRO A 130 -34.38 -12.92 -28.24
C PRO A 130 -32.99 -13.58 -28.34
N SER A 131 -32.03 -12.99 -27.62
CA SER A 131 -30.72 -13.59 -27.31
C SER A 131 -30.83 -14.62 -26.17
N PRO A 132 -29.98 -15.66 -26.14
CA PRO A 132 -30.06 -16.75 -25.16
C PRO A 132 -29.52 -16.31 -23.79
N ALA A 133 -30.30 -16.62 -22.75
CA ALA A 133 -29.96 -16.41 -21.36
C ALA A 133 -28.96 -17.46 -20.86
N VAL A 134 -27.91 -17.00 -20.19
CA VAL A 134 -26.94 -17.82 -19.45
C VAL A 134 -27.55 -18.19 -18.10
N GLN A 135 -27.58 -19.49 -17.81
CA GLN A 135 -28.12 -20.06 -16.57
C GLN A 135 -27.24 -19.69 -15.37
N SER A 136 -27.84 -19.03 -14.36
CA SER A 136 -27.23 -18.78 -13.07
C SER A 136 -27.55 -19.92 -12.10
N ILE A 137 -26.51 -20.59 -11.57
CA ILE A 137 -26.65 -21.55 -10.46
C ILE A 137 -26.67 -20.75 -9.16
N ALA A 138 -27.84 -20.66 -8.54
CA ALA A 138 -28.02 -20.11 -7.20
C ALA A 138 -28.95 -21.03 -6.39
N TYR A 139 -28.34 -21.93 -5.61
CA TYR A 139 -28.86 -22.52 -4.38
C TYR A 139 -27.59 -22.89 -3.60
N ILE A 140 -27.36 -22.46 -2.36
CA ILE A 140 -27.98 -22.95 -1.13
C ILE A 140 -27.64 -21.92 0.00
N THR A 141 -28.48 -21.91 1.03
CA THR A 141 -28.42 -21.23 2.36
C THR A 141 -29.02 -19.82 2.49
N SER A 142 -30.31 -19.78 2.84
CA SER A 142 -30.87 -18.77 3.75
C SER A 142 -31.71 -19.47 4.84
N PRO A 143 -31.69 -18.99 6.10
CA PRO A 143 -32.27 -19.63 7.27
C PRO A 143 -33.76 -19.27 7.45
N PRO A 144 -34.57 -20.06 8.20
CA PRO A 144 -35.94 -19.70 8.47
C PRO A 144 -36.11 -19.14 9.89
N ASP A 145 -36.86 -18.05 9.98
CA ASP A 145 -37.73 -17.75 11.12
C ASP A 145 -39.02 -17.14 10.56
N HIS A 146 -40.17 -17.70 10.90
CA HIS A 146 -41.36 -16.96 11.34
C HIS A 146 -42.50 -17.91 11.75
N TYR A 147 -42.94 -17.69 12.99
CA TYR A 147 -44.20 -18.12 13.58
C TYR A 147 -45.42 -17.57 12.80
N GLU A 148 -46.49 -18.36 12.61
CA GLU A 148 -47.74 -18.25 13.38
C GLU A 148 -48.88 -19.16 12.86
N ARG A 149 -49.40 -19.95 13.81
CA ARG A 149 -50.83 -20.17 14.13
C ARG A 149 -51.76 -20.82 13.09
N SER A 150 -52.19 -22.06 13.36
CA SER A 150 -53.61 -22.50 13.38
C SER A 150 -53.77 -23.90 14.00
N LYS A 151 -54.92 -24.10 14.65
CA LYS A 151 -55.27 -25.08 15.71
C LYS A 151 -55.81 -26.44 15.16
N PRO A 152 -56.16 -27.41 16.04
CA PRO A 152 -55.90 -28.85 15.84
C PRO A 152 -57.14 -29.64 15.41
N GLU A 153 -56.94 -30.86 14.90
CA GLU A 153 -57.89 -31.95 15.18
C GLU A 153 -57.25 -33.34 15.05
N SER A 154 -57.76 -34.19 15.92
CA SER A 154 -57.34 -35.52 16.39
C SER A 154 -57.61 -36.66 15.41
N THR A 155 -56.73 -37.69 15.38
CA THR A 155 -57.03 -39.10 15.73
C THR A 155 -55.85 -40.02 15.42
N SER A 156 -55.47 -40.86 16.39
CA SER A 156 -54.76 -42.14 16.16
C SER A 156 -55.81 -43.26 15.99
N PRO A 157 -55.52 -44.44 15.41
CA PRO A 157 -54.64 -45.42 16.05
C PRO A 157 -53.75 -46.28 15.11
N ALA A 158 -52.88 -47.05 15.75
CA ALA A 158 -51.84 -47.92 15.22
C ALA A 158 -52.33 -49.14 14.42
N ALA A 159 -51.51 -49.60 13.47
CA ALA A 159 -51.31 -51.01 13.11
C ALA A 159 -50.06 -51.17 12.21
N SER A 160 -49.21 -52.15 12.52
CA SER A 160 -48.14 -52.67 11.64
C SER A 160 -48.59 -54.03 11.04
N PRO A 161 -47.75 -54.72 10.25
CA PRO A 161 -47.41 -54.59 8.82
C PRO A 161 -48.06 -55.74 7.98
N PRO A 162 -47.80 -55.93 6.65
CA PRO A 162 -46.63 -56.71 6.23
C PRO A 162 -45.99 -56.36 4.85
N THR A 163 -44.70 -56.67 4.77
CA THR A 163 -43.89 -57.25 3.68
C THR A 163 -44.49 -57.44 2.27
N SER A 164 -43.87 -56.81 1.25
CA SER A 164 -43.47 -57.47 -0.03
C SER A 164 -42.84 -56.45 -1.00
N TYR A 165 -41.52 -56.49 -1.17
CA TYR A 165 -40.81 -55.89 -2.31
C TYR A 165 -40.27 -57.02 -3.19
N PRO A 166 -40.49 -57.02 -4.52
CA PRO A 166 -39.85 -57.97 -5.42
C PRO A 166 -38.39 -57.61 -5.65
N SER A 167 -37.54 -58.62 -5.54
CA SER A 167 -36.14 -58.64 -5.95
C SER A 167 -35.99 -58.47 -7.47
N CYS A 168 -35.16 -57.52 -7.91
CA CYS A 168 -34.55 -57.52 -9.25
C CYS A 168 -33.03 -57.63 -9.11
N GLN A 169 -32.48 -58.69 -9.70
CA GLN A 169 -31.05 -59.01 -9.72
C GLN A 169 -30.25 -58.01 -10.58
N PRO A 170 -28.95 -57.83 -10.31
CA PRO A 170 -28.07 -57.00 -11.12
C PRO A 170 -27.67 -57.73 -12.41
N HIS A 171 -28.08 -57.20 -13.56
CA HIS A 171 -27.51 -57.57 -14.85
C HIS A 171 -26.05 -57.09 -14.91
N GLN A 172 -25.13 -58.05 -15.01
CA GLN A 172 -23.73 -57.84 -15.33
C GLN A 172 -23.59 -57.51 -16.82
N SER A 173 -22.97 -56.37 -17.12
CA SER A 173 -22.48 -56.00 -18.45
C SER A 173 -20.95 -56.17 -18.47
N PRO A 174 -20.34 -56.63 -19.58
CA PRO A 174 -18.93 -57.00 -19.65
C PRO A 174 -17.99 -55.76 -19.58
N PRO A 175 -16.71 -55.95 -19.22
CA PRO A 175 -15.75 -54.86 -19.08
C PRO A 175 -15.38 -54.34 -20.47
N SER A 176 -15.81 -53.12 -20.79
CA SER A 176 -15.29 -52.41 -21.96
C SER A 176 -13.89 -51.89 -21.65
N GLU A 177 -12.93 -52.47 -22.35
CA GLU A 177 -11.52 -52.12 -22.37
C GLU A 177 -11.31 -50.63 -22.70
N ASN A 178 -10.39 -50.01 -21.95
CA ASN A 178 -9.55 -48.88 -22.37
C ASN A 178 -10.23 -47.73 -23.12
N VAL A 179 -11.01 -46.92 -22.40
CA VAL A 179 -11.09 -45.49 -22.74
C VAL A 179 -9.77 -44.86 -22.33
N VAL A 180 -8.88 -44.69 -23.30
CA VAL A 180 -7.70 -43.84 -23.19
C VAL A 180 -8.20 -42.43 -22.90
N ASP A 181 -8.03 -41.99 -21.65
CA ASP A 181 -8.33 -40.63 -21.20
C ASP A 181 -7.39 -39.65 -21.92
N ASN A 182 -7.87 -39.11 -23.03
CA ASN A 182 -7.17 -38.10 -23.80
C ASN A 182 -7.19 -36.76 -23.03
N GLY A 183 -6.15 -36.55 -22.23
CA GLY A 183 -5.47 -35.24 -22.14
C GLY A 183 -6.10 -34.16 -21.27
N LEU A 184 -6.74 -34.48 -20.14
CA LEU A 184 -6.92 -33.49 -19.09
C LEU A 184 -5.57 -33.31 -18.35
N PRO A 185 -5.03 -32.09 -18.17
CA PRO A 185 -3.77 -31.93 -17.44
C PRO A 185 -3.93 -32.55 -16.06
N SER A 186 -3.20 -33.63 -15.81
CA SER A 186 -3.25 -34.38 -14.56
C SER A 186 -2.98 -33.41 -13.42
N SER A 187 -4.02 -33.14 -12.63
CA SER A 187 -3.92 -32.31 -11.44
C SER A 187 -2.79 -32.87 -10.57
N ARG A 188 -1.92 -32.01 -10.06
CA ARG A 188 -0.88 -32.41 -9.11
C ARG A 188 -1.43 -32.85 -7.75
N PHE A 189 -2.74 -32.79 -7.56
CA PHE A 189 -3.39 -33.25 -6.34
C PHE A 189 -3.74 -34.73 -6.41
N PRO A 190 -3.60 -35.48 -5.30
CA PRO A 190 -3.12 -35.02 -3.98
C PRO A 190 -1.59 -34.82 -3.94
N LEU A 191 -1.14 -33.83 -3.16
CA LEU A 191 0.28 -33.67 -2.83
C LEU A 191 0.73 -34.85 -1.96
N ARG A 192 1.90 -35.43 -2.26
CA ARG A 192 2.46 -36.57 -1.53
C ARG A 192 3.56 -36.18 -0.54
N ASP A 193 4.20 -35.04 -0.77
CA ASP A 193 5.21 -34.50 0.14
C ASP A 193 4.53 -33.69 1.27
N VAL A 194 4.85 -34.05 2.51
CA VAL A 194 4.23 -33.44 3.71
C VAL A 194 4.61 -31.96 3.84
N GLN A 195 5.85 -31.59 3.49
CA GLN A 195 6.29 -30.21 3.53
C GLN A 195 5.51 -29.36 2.52
N GLU A 196 5.42 -29.80 1.27
CA GLU A 196 4.61 -29.13 0.24
C GLU A 196 3.14 -29.01 0.64
N ALA A 197 2.55 -30.07 1.21
CA ALA A 197 1.17 -30.03 1.70
C ALA A 197 0.98 -29.01 2.83
N CYS A 198 1.91 -28.96 3.80
CA CYS A 198 1.91 -27.97 4.87
C CYS A 198 2.09 -26.54 4.34
N LEU A 199 2.97 -26.32 3.36
CA LEU A 199 3.20 -25.01 2.76
C LEU A 199 1.97 -24.50 1.99
N LEU A 200 1.30 -25.37 1.21
CA LEU A 200 0.05 -25.00 0.54
C LEU A 200 -1.03 -24.65 1.57
N ARG A 201 -1.19 -25.48 2.60
CA ARG A 201 -2.16 -25.24 3.68
C ARG A 201 -1.89 -23.93 4.41
N TYR A 202 -0.63 -23.67 4.77
CA TYR A 202 -0.21 -22.43 5.42
C TYR A 202 -0.51 -21.20 4.55
N PHE A 203 -0.26 -21.27 3.25
CA PHE A 203 -0.63 -20.18 2.35
C PHE A 203 -2.14 -19.92 2.35
N ILE A 204 -2.96 -20.97 2.29
CA ILE A 204 -4.42 -20.84 2.26
C ILE A 204 -4.97 -20.26 3.56
N GLU A 205 -4.51 -20.78 4.70
CA GLU A 205 -5.03 -20.43 6.03
C GLU A 205 -4.49 -19.08 6.52
N GLU A 206 -3.21 -18.80 6.33
CA GLU A 206 -2.54 -17.67 6.99
C GLU A 206 -2.23 -16.51 6.04
N MET A 207 -1.79 -16.79 4.80
CA MET A 207 -1.24 -15.76 3.91
C MET A 207 -2.22 -15.20 2.89
N SER A 208 -3.11 -16.04 2.35
CA SER A 208 -3.99 -15.70 1.22
C SER A 208 -4.83 -14.44 1.49
N HIS A 209 -5.29 -14.28 2.73
CA HIS A 209 -6.07 -13.14 3.20
C HIS A 209 -5.36 -11.79 3.00
N TRP A 210 -4.02 -11.75 2.96
CA TRP A 210 -3.25 -10.53 2.75
C TRP A 210 -3.30 -10.07 1.29
N PHE A 211 -3.45 -11.02 0.38
CA PHE A 211 -3.64 -10.80 -1.04
C PHE A 211 -5.10 -10.45 -1.39
N ASP A 212 -6.05 -10.85 -0.54
CA ASP A 212 -7.48 -10.67 -0.77
C ASP A 212 -8.11 -9.44 -0.07
N LEU A 213 -7.32 -8.55 0.54
CA LEU A 213 -7.84 -7.41 1.36
C LEU A 213 -8.85 -6.49 0.66
N CYS A 214 -8.80 -6.38 -0.66
CA CYS A 214 -9.74 -5.57 -1.44
C CYS A 214 -10.52 -6.42 -2.47
N ASP A 215 -10.54 -7.74 -2.27
CA ASP A 215 -11.13 -8.72 -3.16
C ASP A 215 -12.25 -9.51 -2.44
N PRO A 216 -13.53 -9.16 -2.69
CA PRO A 216 -14.65 -9.85 -2.06
C PRO A 216 -14.78 -11.32 -2.49
N HIS A 217 -14.19 -11.71 -3.63
CA HIS A 217 -14.23 -13.08 -4.14
C HIS A 217 -13.08 -13.95 -3.64
N ARG A 218 -12.14 -13.36 -2.90
CA ARG A 218 -11.01 -14.05 -2.26
C ARG A 218 -10.26 -14.96 -3.23
N HIS A 219 -9.82 -14.41 -4.37
CA HIS A 219 -9.22 -15.20 -5.43
C HIS A 219 -7.95 -15.92 -4.96
N PHE A 220 -7.13 -15.30 -4.12
CA PHE A 220 -5.91 -15.93 -3.61
C PHE A 220 -6.20 -17.06 -2.63
N GLN A 221 -7.28 -16.98 -1.86
CA GLN A 221 -7.71 -18.07 -0.98
C GLN A 221 -8.42 -19.20 -1.73
N LEU A 222 -9.33 -18.88 -2.65
CA LEU A 222 -10.30 -19.83 -3.20
C LEU A 222 -9.96 -20.32 -4.61
N VAL A 223 -9.32 -19.49 -5.42
CA VAL A 223 -9.11 -19.76 -6.86
C VAL A 223 -7.67 -20.18 -7.15
N VAL A 224 -6.70 -19.46 -6.57
CA VAL A 224 -5.27 -19.68 -6.76
C VAL A 224 -4.83 -21.10 -6.36
N PRO A 225 -5.25 -21.68 -5.22
CA PRO A 225 -4.86 -23.04 -4.85
C PRO A 225 -5.36 -24.10 -5.83
N ILE A 226 -6.59 -23.95 -6.34
CA ILE A 226 -7.17 -24.86 -7.33
C ILE A 226 -6.37 -24.79 -8.64
N ARG A 227 -6.05 -23.58 -9.10
CA ARG A 227 -5.23 -23.36 -10.29
C ARG A 227 -3.79 -23.83 -10.13
N ALA A 228 -3.21 -23.74 -8.94
CA ALA A 228 -1.87 -24.24 -8.65
C ALA A 228 -1.75 -25.76 -8.89
N GLY A 229 -2.84 -26.52 -8.75
CA GLY A 229 -2.89 -27.93 -9.12
C GLY A 229 -2.67 -28.20 -10.62
N LYS A 230 -2.96 -27.23 -11.49
CA LYS A 230 -2.75 -27.28 -12.95
C LYS A 230 -1.44 -26.62 -13.38
N HIS A 231 -1.00 -25.59 -12.64
CA HIS A 231 0.09 -24.69 -13.01
C HIS A 231 1.29 -24.83 -12.05
N PRO A 232 2.32 -25.62 -12.44
CA PRO A 232 3.55 -25.86 -11.68
C PRO A 232 4.19 -24.65 -11.00
N HIS A 233 4.40 -23.57 -11.75
CA HIS A 233 5.06 -22.35 -11.34
C HIS A 233 4.26 -21.61 -10.28
N LEU A 234 2.92 -21.62 -10.39
CA LEU A 234 2.05 -21.01 -9.40
C LEU A 234 2.13 -21.76 -8.07
N LEU A 235 2.14 -23.09 -8.10
CA LEU A 235 2.31 -23.91 -6.91
C LEU A 235 3.68 -23.70 -6.24
N HIS A 236 4.75 -23.63 -7.03
CA HIS A 236 6.08 -23.32 -6.49
C HIS A 236 6.17 -21.90 -5.91
N ALA A 237 5.51 -20.90 -6.49
CA ALA A 237 5.48 -19.56 -5.91
C ALA A 237 4.77 -19.52 -4.55
N ILE A 238 3.67 -20.26 -4.41
CA ILE A 238 2.99 -20.49 -3.12
C ILE A 238 3.96 -21.10 -2.11
N PHE A 239 4.68 -22.16 -2.48
CA PHE A 239 5.66 -22.79 -1.60
C PHE A 239 6.79 -21.84 -1.24
N ALA A 240 7.29 -21.04 -2.18
CA ALA A 240 8.40 -20.12 -1.95
C ALA A 240 8.05 -19.06 -0.90
N VAL A 241 6.90 -18.40 -1.04
CA VAL A 241 6.48 -17.35 -0.10
C VAL A 241 6.11 -17.95 1.27
N ALA A 242 5.43 -19.10 1.30
CA ALA A 242 5.05 -19.79 2.52
C ALA A 242 6.27 -20.29 3.29
N ALA A 243 7.23 -20.89 2.59
CA ALA A 243 8.47 -21.40 3.19
C ALA A 243 9.23 -20.26 3.86
N ARG A 244 9.36 -19.11 3.18
CA ARG A 244 10.06 -17.95 3.75
C ARG A 244 9.35 -17.43 4.98
N HIS A 245 8.05 -17.18 4.89
CA HIS A 245 7.30 -16.58 5.99
C HIS A 245 7.25 -17.51 7.21
N LEU A 246 6.88 -18.78 7.01
CA LEU A 246 6.80 -19.77 8.08
C LEU A 246 8.14 -19.95 8.80
N SER A 247 9.25 -19.96 8.07
CA SER A 247 10.61 -20.10 8.63
C SER A 247 11.10 -18.89 9.42
N ARG A 248 10.49 -17.70 9.27
CA ARG A 248 10.86 -16.51 10.04
C ARG A 248 10.17 -16.46 11.41
N LEU A 249 9.03 -17.12 11.57
CA LEU A 249 8.20 -17.04 12.76
C LEU A 249 8.74 -17.91 13.91
N PRO A 250 9.10 -17.31 15.07
CA PRO A 250 9.68 -18.06 16.19
C PRO A 250 8.75 -19.14 16.76
N GLN A 251 7.43 -18.91 16.74
CA GLN A 251 6.43 -19.84 17.30
C GLN A 251 6.39 -21.21 16.63
N TYR A 252 6.90 -21.33 15.39
CA TYR A 252 6.93 -22.60 14.65
C TYR A 252 8.31 -23.27 14.70
N LYS A 253 9.33 -22.63 15.30
CA LYS A 253 10.70 -23.16 15.35
C LYS A 253 10.88 -24.14 16.50
N THR A 254 11.45 -25.31 16.17
CA THR A 254 11.88 -26.32 17.13
C THR A 254 13.36 -26.67 16.89
N PRO A 255 14.05 -27.32 17.85
CA PRO A 255 15.43 -27.80 17.62
C PRO A 255 15.58 -28.78 16.45
N GLN A 256 14.49 -29.46 16.06
CA GLN A 256 14.47 -30.49 15.00
C GLN A 256 13.97 -29.96 13.64
N GLY A 257 13.60 -28.69 13.55
CA GLY A 257 13.04 -28.07 12.34
C GLY A 257 11.81 -27.23 12.61
N ILE A 258 11.02 -26.98 11.57
CA ILE A 258 9.76 -26.23 11.67
C ILE A 258 8.61 -27.19 11.99
N LEU A 259 7.76 -26.86 12.96
CA LEU A 259 6.57 -27.63 13.31
C LEU A 259 5.31 -26.86 12.91
N TYR A 260 4.46 -27.45 12.07
CA TYR A 260 3.18 -26.86 11.65
C TYR A 260 2.08 -27.92 11.63
N HIS A 261 0.94 -27.67 12.30
CA HIS A 261 -0.15 -28.64 12.48
C HIS A 261 0.34 -30.06 12.87
N ASP A 262 1.20 -30.13 13.89
CA ASP A 262 1.83 -31.37 14.39
C ASP A 262 2.66 -32.14 13.35
N GLN A 263 2.98 -31.54 12.21
CA GLN A 263 3.90 -32.09 11.21
C GLN A 263 5.27 -31.44 11.33
N LEU A 264 6.29 -32.24 11.62
CA LEU A 264 7.67 -31.79 11.62
C LEU A 264 8.18 -31.70 10.18
N LEU A 265 8.71 -30.53 9.82
CA LEU A 265 9.27 -30.21 8.50
C LEU A 265 10.80 -30.05 8.64
N PRO A 266 11.56 -31.16 8.76
CA PRO A 266 13.00 -31.10 9.03
C PRO A 266 13.81 -30.54 7.85
N ASN A 267 13.26 -30.62 6.63
CA ASN A 267 13.92 -30.17 5.40
C ASN A 267 13.59 -28.70 5.06
N LEU A 268 12.71 -28.05 5.81
CA LEU A 268 12.33 -26.65 5.58
C LEU A 268 13.41 -25.75 6.17
N ASN A 269 14.45 -25.50 5.38
CA ASN A 269 15.57 -24.64 5.72
C ASN A 269 15.45 -23.27 5.04
N GLU A 270 16.36 -22.35 5.39
CA GLU A 270 16.38 -20.97 4.88
C GLU A 270 16.53 -20.87 3.34
N HIS A 271 17.04 -21.91 2.68
CA HIS A 271 17.24 -21.95 1.24
C HIS A 271 16.02 -22.47 0.47
N ALA A 272 15.08 -23.16 1.11
CA ALA A 272 13.92 -23.78 0.45
C ALA A 272 13.09 -22.76 -0.35
N ALA A 273 12.91 -21.54 0.18
CA ALA A 273 12.19 -20.48 -0.51
C ALA A 273 12.85 -20.11 -1.86
N VAL A 274 14.18 -20.04 -1.89
CA VAL A 274 14.95 -19.74 -3.11
C VAL A 274 14.85 -20.89 -4.11
N GLU A 275 14.91 -22.14 -3.64
CA GLU A 275 14.76 -23.32 -4.51
C GLU A 275 13.41 -23.33 -5.23
N TYR A 276 12.30 -23.10 -4.50
CA TYR A 276 10.97 -23.01 -5.11
C TYR A 276 10.84 -21.80 -6.05
N MET A 277 11.41 -20.64 -5.68
CA MET A 277 11.44 -19.45 -6.55
C MET A 277 12.16 -19.74 -7.87
N LEU A 278 13.32 -20.41 -7.84
CA LEU A 278 14.07 -20.77 -9.05
C LEU A 278 13.25 -21.67 -9.99
N LYS A 279 12.42 -22.57 -9.46
CA LYS A 279 11.50 -23.41 -10.25
C LYS A 279 10.41 -22.61 -10.98
N CYS A 280 10.18 -21.35 -10.62
CA CYS A 280 9.20 -20.48 -11.29
C CYS A 280 9.79 -19.78 -12.54
N ILE A 281 11.11 -19.59 -12.59
CA ILE A 281 11.79 -18.78 -13.62
C ILE A 281 11.49 -19.23 -15.06
N PRO A 282 11.46 -20.54 -15.40
CA PRO A 282 11.17 -20.97 -16.77
C PRO A 282 9.81 -20.46 -17.29
N ALA A 283 8.76 -20.55 -16.47
CA ALA A 283 7.43 -20.07 -16.85
C ALA A 283 7.40 -18.54 -17.00
N LEU A 284 8.06 -17.81 -16.08
CA LEU A 284 8.15 -16.34 -16.16
C LEU A 284 8.83 -15.88 -17.46
N ARG A 285 9.86 -16.60 -17.92
CA ARG A 285 10.58 -16.28 -19.18
C ARG A 285 9.75 -16.51 -20.43
N GLN A 286 8.83 -17.46 -20.40
CA GLN A 286 8.00 -17.83 -21.55
C GLN A 286 6.77 -16.93 -21.72
N PHE A 287 6.54 -15.97 -20.82
CA PHE A 287 5.31 -15.17 -20.79
C PHE A 287 4.93 -14.55 -22.15
N HIS A 288 5.90 -13.93 -22.84
CA HIS A 288 5.64 -13.25 -24.11
C HIS A 288 5.26 -14.20 -25.25
N ASP A 289 5.70 -15.45 -25.17
CA ASP A 289 5.44 -16.47 -26.19
C ASP A 289 4.13 -17.23 -25.92
N MET A 290 3.55 -17.06 -24.72
CA MET A 290 2.34 -17.75 -24.31
C MET A 290 1.08 -17.01 -24.78
N HIS A 291 0.19 -17.78 -25.42
CA HIS A 291 -1.09 -17.30 -25.96
C HIS A 291 -2.31 -17.82 -25.18
N ASP A 292 -2.13 -18.81 -24.30
CA ASP A 292 -3.20 -19.30 -23.42
C ASP A 292 -3.41 -18.32 -22.26
N ASP A 293 -4.63 -17.77 -22.18
CA ASP A 293 -4.99 -16.78 -21.18
C ASP A 293 -4.97 -17.33 -19.75
N ASP A 294 -5.36 -18.59 -19.53
CA ASP A 294 -5.33 -19.16 -18.17
C ASP A 294 -3.89 -19.35 -17.70
N TYR A 295 -3.01 -19.84 -18.58
CA TYR A 295 -1.58 -19.94 -18.29
C TYR A 295 -0.94 -18.55 -18.08
N ARG A 296 -1.27 -17.54 -18.90
CA ARG A 296 -0.81 -16.16 -18.69
C ARG A 296 -1.26 -15.60 -17.34
N ASP A 297 -2.52 -15.77 -16.96
CA ASP A 297 -3.05 -15.33 -15.66
C ASP A 297 -2.30 -16.00 -14.50
N SER A 298 -1.98 -17.29 -14.65
CA SER A 298 -1.20 -18.01 -13.65
C SER A 298 0.24 -17.48 -13.54
N ILE A 299 0.88 -17.05 -14.63
CA ILE A 299 2.20 -16.40 -14.62
C ILE A 299 2.14 -15.05 -13.89
N ILE A 300 1.10 -14.24 -14.14
CA ILE A 300 0.92 -12.94 -13.48
C ILE A 300 0.78 -13.13 -11.97
N THR A 301 -0.08 -14.07 -11.59
CA THR A 301 -0.32 -14.40 -10.18
C THR A 301 0.95 -14.91 -9.52
N THR A 302 1.73 -15.75 -10.21
CA THR A 302 3.05 -16.22 -9.76
C THR A 302 3.97 -15.04 -9.47
N ALA A 303 4.05 -14.07 -10.39
CA ALA A 303 4.92 -12.91 -10.22
C ALA A 303 4.51 -12.03 -9.02
N VAL A 304 3.20 -11.80 -8.81
CA VAL A 304 2.66 -11.07 -7.65
C VAL A 304 2.99 -11.76 -6.33
N ILE A 305 2.89 -13.09 -6.28
CA ILE A 305 3.26 -13.88 -5.10
C ILE A 305 4.77 -13.81 -4.83
N LEU A 306 5.60 -13.94 -5.87
CA LEU A 306 7.06 -13.85 -5.71
C LEU A 306 7.53 -12.44 -5.31
N ARG A 307 6.81 -11.40 -5.73
CA ARG A 307 7.08 -10.03 -5.26
C ARG A 307 6.83 -9.90 -3.75
N GLN A 308 5.80 -10.56 -3.20
CA GLN A 308 5.58 -10.62 -1.76
C GLN A 308 6.76 -11.28 -1.02
N LEU A 309 7.36 -12.31 -1.63
CA LEU A 309 8.56 -12.96 -1.08
C LEU A 309 9.74 -11.99 -1.01
N GLU A 310 9.96 -11.15 -2.03
CA GLU A 310 11.03 -10.13 -1.99
C GLU A 310 10.81 -9.08 -0.91
N GLU A 311 9.56 -8.68 -0.69
CA GLU A 311 9.20 -7.69 0.31
C GLU A 311 9.47 -8.21 1.74
N ILE A 312 9.24 -9.51 1.97
CA ILE A 312 9.59 -10.19 3.23
C ILE A 312 11.12 -10.30 3.41
N ASP A 313 11.89 -10.39 2.32
CA ASP A 313 13.35 -10.57 2.33
C ASP A 313 14.16 -9.26 2.49
N HIS A 314 13.51 -8.09 2.39
CA HIS A 314 14.16 -6.80 2.12
C HIS A 314 15.09 -6.21 3.23
N GLU A 315 15.17 -6.74 4.47
CA GLU A 315 16.20 -6.25 5.45
C GLU A 315 17.43 -7.15 5.63
N ASP A 316 17.43 -8.38 5.11
CA ASP A 316 18.56 -9.30 5.31
C ASP A 316 19.83 -8.86 4.53
N GLU A 317 19.69 -7.92 3.59
CA GLU A 317 20.78 -7.28 2.84
C GLU A 317 21.65 -6.32 3.69
N SER A 318 21.25 -6.03 4.94
CA SER A 318 22.10 -5.28 5.88
C SER A 318 23.26 -6.14 6.43
N SER A 319 23.26 -7.45 6.19
CA SER A 319 24.13 -8.42 6.87
C SER A 319 24.76 -9.48 5.96
N ALA A 320 24.46 -9.51 4.66
CA ALA A 320 24.97 -10.52 3.74
C ALA A 320 25.83 -9.92 2.62
N GLY A 321 26.87 -10.64 2.21
CA GLY A 321 27.88 -10.25 1.22
C GLY A 321 27.38 -10.05 -0.22
N PRO A 322 28.23 -10.27 -1.25
CA PRO A 322 28.08 -9.65 -2.56
C PRO A 322 26.72 -9.96 -3.20
N ALA A 323 26.08 -8.88 -3.67
CA ALA A 323 24.76 -8.82 -4.30
C ALA A 323 24.33 -10.14 -4.97
N ARG A 324 23.40 -10.84 -4.33
CA ARG A 324 22.61 -11.89 -5.00
C ARG A 324 22.00 -11.25 -6.24
N LYS A 325 22.18 -11.89 -7.41
CA LYS A 325 21.62 -11.44 -8.68
C LYS A 325 20.09 -11.55 -8.60
N GLN A 326 19.45 -10.52 -8.05
CA GLN A 326 18.02 -10.48 -7.80
C GLN A 326 17.30 -10.49 -9.15
N VAL A 327 16.43 -11.47 -9.36
CA VAL A 327 15.53 -11.47 -10.51
C VAL A 327 14.64 -10.25 -10.35
N ASN A 328 14.64 -9.32 -11.31
CA ASN A 328 13.80 -8.13 -11.21
C ASN A 328 12.34 -8.51 -11.52
N PHE A 329 11.63 -9.09 -10.54
CA PHE A 329 10.23 -9.50 -10.69
C PHE A 329 9.33 -8.32 -11.00
N LEU A 330 9.67 -7.12 -10.53
CA LEU A 330 9.01 -5.89 -10.91
C LEU A 330 9.06 -5.67 -12.42
N ALA A 331 10.21 -5.85 -13.08
CA ALA A 331 10.32 -5.75 -14.54
C ALA A 331 9.49 -6.80 -15.29
N ILE A 332 9.31 -7.99 -14.70
CA ILE A 332 8.45 -9.05 -15.26
C ILE A 332 6.97 -8.65 -15.13
N ILE A 333 6.53 -8.27 -13.92
CA ILE A 333 5.17 -7.79 -13.67
C ILE A 333 4.85 -6.58 -14.55
N ASP A 334 5.78 -5.64 -14.67
CA ASP A 334 5.66 -4.48 -15.53
C ASP A 334 5.56 -4.85 -17.01
N ALA A 335 6.44 -5.73 -17.51
CA ALA A 335 6.37 -6.18 -18.91
C ALA A 335 5.03 -6.86 -19.20
N VAL A 336 4.49 -7.57 -18.22
CA VAL A 336 3.17 -8.20 -18.30
C VAL A 336 2.04 -7.17 -18.26
N LEU A 337 2.05 -6.24 -17.30
CA LEU A 337 1.01 -5.24 -17.10
C LEU A 337 1.10 -4.09 -18.13
N ARG A 338 2.22 -3.91 -18.83
CA ARG A 338 2.30 -3.06 -20.03
C ARG A 338 1.59 -3.66 -21.24
N SER A 339 1.33 -4.98 -21.22
CA SER A 339 0.51 -5.69 -22.21
C SER A 339 -0.92 -5.93 -21.71
N LEU A 340 -1.48 -5.00 -20.94
CA LEU A 340 -2.86 -5.09 -20.47
C LEU A 340 -3.79 -5.28 -21.69
N PRO A 341 -4.67 -6.29 -21.66
CA PRO A 341 -5.62 -6.51 -22.73
C PRO A 341 -6.63 -5.36 -22.77
N SER A 342 -7.46 -5.30 -23.83
CA SER A 342 -8.54 -4.31 -23.91
C SER A 342 -9.42 -4.36 -22.65
N LEU A 343 -10.07 -3.24 -22.33
CA LEU A 343 -10.88 -3.09 -21.11
C LEU A 343 -11.91 -4.22 -20.94
N ASP A 344 -12.52 -4.66 -22.05
CA ASP A 344 -13.51 -5.75 -22.07
C ASP A 344 -12.90 -7.11 -21.70
N VAL A 345 -11.69 -7.40 -22.20
CA VAL A 345 -10.99 -8.65 -21.89
C VAL A 345 -10.46 -8.63 -20.46
N PHE A 346 -9.97 -7.47 -19.99
CA PHE A 346 -9.60 -7.32 -18.58
C PHE A 346 -10.80 -7.55 -17.66
N ALA A 347 -11.98 -7.02 -18.02
CA ALA A 347 -13.22 -7.19 -17.27
C ALA A 347 -13.69 -8.66 -17.15
N GLN A 348 -13.29 -9.53 -18.08
CA GLN A 348 -13.67 -10.96 -18.09
C GLN A 348 -12.66 -11.86 -17.35
N ARG A 349 -11.44 -11.37 -17.07
CA ARG A 349 -10.37 -12.16 -16.44
C ARG A 349 -10.25 -11.88 -14.94
N SER A 350 -11.10 -12.51 -14.14
CA SER A 350 -11.23 -12.19 -12.71
C SER A 350 -9.93 -12.42 -11.90
N LEU A 351 -9.14 -13.46 -12.22
CA LEU A 351 -7.84 -13.68 -11.58
C LEU A 351 -6.81 -12.62 -11.98
N MET A 352 -6.80 -12.23 -13.25
CA MET A 352 -5.95 -11.14 -13.73
C MET A 352 -6.25 -9.84 -12.96
N GLN A 353 -7.55 -9.54 -12.76
CA GLN A 353 -7.97 -8.38 -11.97
C GLN A 353 -7.48 -8.47 -10.53
N ALA A 354 -7.69 -9.60 -9.86
CA ALA A 354 -7.23 -9.80 -8.48
C ALA A 354 -5.71 -9.61 -8.36
N ALA A 355 -4.95 -10.18 -9.29
CA ALA A 355 -3.50 -10.01 -9.33
C ALA A 355 -3.08 -8.56 -9.60
N TYR A 356 -3.75 -7.85 -10.51
CA TYR A 356 -3.50 -6.43 -10.79
C TYR A 356 -3.75 -5.54 -9.56
N TRP A 357 -4.89 -5.72 -8.89
CA TRP A 357 -5.23 -4.93 -7.71
C TRP A 357 -4.28 -5.21 -6.55
N MET A 358 -3.83 -6.45 -6.38
CA MET A 358 -2.77 -6.78 -5.43
C MET A 358 -1.44 -6.11 -5.81
N ALA A 359 -1.04 -6.15 -7.08
CA ALA A 359 0.19 -5.50 -7.55
C ALA A 359 0.18 -3.99 -7.28
N LEU A 360 -0.96 -3.31 -7.47
CA LEU A 360 -1.12 -1.90 -7.09
C LEU A 360 -0.95 -1.67 -5.58
N ARG A 361 -1.41 -2.58 -4.73
CA ARG A 361 -1.19 -2.49 -3.28
C ARG A 361 0.29 -2.69 -2.91
N GLN A 362 0.98 -3.60 -3.61
CA GLN A 362 2.44 -3.76 -3.45
C GLN A 362 3.22 -2.52 -3.92
N GLU A 363 2.72 -1.78 -4.92
CA GLU A 363 3.29 -0.49 -5.29
C GLU A 363 3.16 0.55 -4.18
N ILE A 364 2.03 0.59 -3.46
CA ILE A 364 1.88 1.46 -2.29
C ILE A 364 2.96 1.12 -1.26
N PHE A 365 3.10 -0.15 -0.90
CA PHE A 365 4.11 -0.57 0.07
C PHE A 365 5.54 -0.18 -0.37
N ASN A 366 5.92 -0.50 -1.60
CA ASN A 366 7.25 -0.20 -2.14
C ASN A 366 7.52 1.30 -2.23
N SER A 367 6.52 2.06 -2.70
CA SER A 367 6.62 3.51 -2.86
C SER A 367 6.85 4.21 -1.51
N PHE A 368 6.07 3.84 -0.49
CA PHE A 368 6.19 4.42 0.85
C PHE A 368 7.44 3.96 1.60
N THR A 369 7.98 2.77 1.34
CA THR A 369 9.20 2.29 1.98
C THR A 369 10.48 2.79 1.31
N ARG A 370 10.47 2.99 -0.01
CA ARG A 370 11.61 3.47 -0.79
C ARG A 370 11.61 4.98 -1.03
N HIS A 371 10.48 5.64 -0.78
CA HIS A 371 10.23 7.04 -1.11
C HIS A 371 10.41 7.33 -2.62
N GLU A 372 9.90 6.43 -3.45
CA GLU A 372 9.96 6.51 -4.90
C GLU A 372 8.55 6.46 -5.49
N ALA A 373 8.35 7.07 -6.66
CA ALA A 373 7.05 7.04 -7.32
C ALA A 373 6.70 5.60 -7.75
N PRO A 374 5.43 5.18 -7.62
CA PRO A 374 4.95 3.94 -8.21
C PRO A 374 5.26 3.89 -9.71
N GLN A 375 5.75 2.75 -10.18
CA GLN A 375 6.12 2.51 -11.57
C GLN A 375 4.97 1.91 -12.37
N LEU A 376 4.09 1.16 -11.71
CA LEU A 376 3.01 0.45 -12.38
C LEU A 376 2.05 1.40 -13.12
N ILE A 377 1.59 1.00 -14.31
CA ILE A 377 0.63 1.80 -15.10
C ILE A 377 -0.75 1.79 -14.43
N LEU A 378 -1.40 2.95 -14.42
CA LEU A 378 -2.77 3.14 -13.96
C LEU A 378 -3.62 3.69 -15.10
N PRO A 379 -4.27 2.81 -15.88
CA PRO A 379 -5.27 3.25 -16.86
C PRO A 379 -6.41 3.94 -16.13
N LEU A 380 -6.75 5.18 -16.55
CA LEU A 380 -7.79 5.95 -15.89
C LEU A 380 -9.17 5.30 -16.05
N GLU A 381 -9.42 4.65 -17.17
CA GLU A 381 -10.61 3.86 -17.48
C GLU A 381 -10.95 2.81 -16.42
N PHE A 382 -9.95 2.24 -15.73
CA PHE A 382 -10.18 1.24 -14.68
C PHE A 382 -10.90 1.82 -13.47
N TRP A 383 -10.88 3.16 -13.29
CA TRP A 383 -11.61 3.83 -12.23
C TRP A 383 -13.11 3.54 -12.27
N HIS A 384 -13.70 3.44 -13.47
CA HIS A 384 -15.15 3.30 -13.60
C HIS A 384 -15.65 1.90 -13.21
N SER A 385 -14.90 0.86 -13.56
CA SER A 385 -15.21 -0.53 -13.25
C SER A 385 -14.68 -0.98 -11.88
N ALA A 386 -13.77 -0.23 -11.26
CA ALA A 386 -13.21 -0.57 -9.96
C ALA A 386 -14.26 -0.59 -8.84
N SER A 387 -14.12 -1.59 -7.95
CA SER A 387 -14.83 -1.65 -6.68
C SER A 387 -14.55 -0.40 -5.83
N LYS A 388 -15.41 -0.11 -4.84
CA LYS A 388 -15.21 1.02 -3.92
C LYS A 388 -13.85 0.95 -3.22
N ALA A 389 -13.42 -0.25 -2.79
CA ALA A 389 -12.13 -0.45 -2.16
C ALA A 389 -10.97 -0.19 -3.15
N ASN A 390 -11.07 -0.70 -4.37
CA ASN A 390 -10.04 -0.52 -5.39
C ASN A 390 -9.93 0.93 -5.89
N LYS A 391 -11.01 1.71 -5.86
CA LYS A 391 -10.94 3.17 -6.07
C LYS A 391 -10.05 3.86 -5.05
N VAL A 392 -10.09 3.45 -3.79
CA VAL A 392 -9.20 3.99 -2.76
C VAL A 392 -7.75 3.57 -3.02
N VAL A 393 -7.51 2.30 -3.40
CA VAL A 393 -6.18 1.82 -3.79
C VAL A 393 -5.62 2.67 -4.94
N MET A 394 -6.39 2.87 -6.02
CA MET A 394 -5.98 3.72 -7.14
C MET A 394 -5.66 5.13 -6.69
N HIS A 395 -6.50 5.72 -5.84
CA HIS A 395 -6.29 7.08 -5.36
C HIS A 395 -4.99 7.24 -4.59
N LEU A 396 -4.69 6.32 -3.65
CA LEU A 396 -3.44 6.37 -2.91
C LEU A 396 -2.22 6.17 -3.82
N VAL A 397 -2.31 5.30 -4.83
CA VAL A 397 -1.24 5.15 -5.83
C VAL A 397 -1.05 6.42 -6.66
N GLN A 398 -2.12 7.10 -7.05
CA GLN A 398 -2.03 8.39 -7.74
C GLN A 398 -1.42 9.48 -6.84
N THR A 399 -1.83 9.54 -5.57
CA THR A 399 -1.27 10.44 -4.55
C THR A 399 0.22 10.18 -4.33
N ALA A 400 0.63 8.91 -4.30
CA ALA A 400 2.03 8.50 -4.25
C ALA A 400 2.82 8.94 -5.50
N LYS A 401 2.29 8.69 -6.70
CA LYS A 401 2.90 9.14 -7.97
C LYS A 401 3.09 10.65 -8.03
N TRP A 402 2.11 11.39 -7.53
CA TRP A 402 2.22 12.84 -7.41
C TRP A 402 3.30 13.23 -6.38
N HIS A 403 3.27 12.65 -5.19
CA HIS A 403 4.16 13.07 -4.10
C HIS A 403 5.65 12.85 -4.43
N TRP A 404 6.00 11.69 -5.01
CA TRP A 404 7.39 11.31 -5.33
C TRP A 404 7.80 11.53 -6.79
N GLY A 405 6.87 11.92 -7.66
CA GLY A 405 7.12 12.12 -9.08
C GLY A 405 6.75 13.53 -9.53
N ASP A 406 5.53 13.68 -10.04
CA ASP A 406 5.03 14.92 -10.68
C ASP A 406 5.14 16.15 -9.77
N GLY A 407 4.53 16.08 -8.59
CA GLY A 407 4.61 17.10 -7.57
C GLY A 407 4.03 18.47 -7.95
N SER A 408 3.22 18.56 -9.02
CA SER A 408 2.62 19.80 -9.52
C SER A 408 1.43 20.25 -8.66
N GLU A 409 1.17 21.55 -8.66
CA GLU A 409 0.01 22.11 -7.93
C GLU A 409 -1.32 21.71 -8.55
N SER A 410 -1.40 21.65 -9.88
CA SER A 410 -2.62 21.25 -10.60
C SER A 410 -3.04 19.83 -10.27
N GLU A 411 -2.06 18.92 -10.22
CA GLU A 411 -2.34 17.52 -9.89
C GLU A 411 -2.71 17.37 -8.40
N TRP A 412 -2.06 18.11 -7.51
CA TRP A 412 -2.48 18.18 -6.11
C TRP A 412 -3.93 18.64 -5.96
N GLN A 413 -4.34 19.70 -6.65
CA GLN A 413 -5.73 20.19 -6.61
C GLN A 413 -6.72 19.13 -7.13
N ARG A 414 -6.37 18.44 -8.22
CA ARG A 414 -7.19 17.34 -8.77
C ARG A 414 -7.35 16.21 -7.76
N LEU A 415 -6.25 15.79 -7.12
CA LEU A 415 -6.23 14.75 -6.11
C LEU A 415 -6.97 15.15 -4.84
N SER A 416 -6.82 16.39 -4.36
CA SER A 416 -7.59 16.90 -3.21
C SER A 416 -9.10 16.87 -3.47
N LYS A 417 -9.55 17.26 -4.67
CA LYS A 417 -10.98 17.10 -5.07
C LYS A 417 -11.40 15.64 -5.14
N GLN A 418 -10.52 14.75 -5.61
CA GLN A 418 -10.77 13.31 -5.65
C GLN A 418 -10.85 12.71 -4.24
N GLN A 419 -10.03 13.17 -3.29
CA GLN A 419 -10.07 12.79 -1.88
C GLN A 419 -11.43 13.17 -1.26
N GLU A 420 -11.92 14.39 -1.49
CA GLU A 420 -13.26 14.81 -1.05
C GLU A 420 -14.36 13.91 -1.62
N LEU A 421 -14.28 13.58 -2.91
CA LEU A 421 -15.21 12.67 -3.57
C LEU A 421 -15.18 11.27 -2.94
N ILE A 422 -14.00 10.76 -2.64
CA ILE A 422 -13.82 9.46 -1.98
C ILE A 422 -14.47 9.47 -0.61
N GLU A 423 -14.22 10.49 0.21
CA GLU A 423 -14.82 10.62 1.54
C GLU A 423 -16.34 10.68 1.48
N GLN A 424 -16.89 11.47 0.55
CA GLN A 424 -18.33 11.71 0.44
C GLN A 424 -19.12 10.59 -0.26
N LYS A 425 -18.51 9.87 -1.21
CA LYS A 425 -19.25 8.90 -2.06
C LYS A 425 -18.74 7.46 -1.98
N VAL A 426 -17.47 7.26 -1.61
CA VAL A 426 -16.86 5.93 -1.56
C VAL A 426 -16.84 5.41 -0.12
N LEU A 427 -16.25 6.16 0.81
CA LEU A 427 -16.08 5.75 2.20
C LEU A 427 -17.38 5.68 3.00
N VAL A 428 -18.45 6.32 2.53
CA VAL A 428 -19.80 6.18 3.12
C VAL A 428 -20.32 4.74 3.15
N ALA A 429 -19.73 3.84 2.33
CA ALA A 429 -20.03 2.42 2.31
C ALA A 429 -19.25 1.61 3.36
N PHE A 430 -18.16 2.17 3.90
CA PHE A 430 -17.27 1.54 4.88
C PHE A 430 -17.46 2.24 6.22
N ARG A 431 -18.63 2.07 6.84
CA ARG A 431 -18.93 2.71 8.12
C ARG A 431 -18.48 1.84 9.28
N PRO A 432 -17.93 2.43 10.35
CA PRO A 432 -17.60 1.66 11.53
C PRO A 432 -18.87 1.09 12.17
N THR A 433 -18.79 -0.15 12.65
CA THR A 433 -19.83 -0.78 13.48
C THR A 433 -19.83 -0.22 14.89
N TYR A 434 -18.66 0.28 15.34
CA TYR A 434 -18.50 0.95 16.62
C TYR A 434 -17.38 2.00 16.52
N GLN A 435 -17.58 3.16 17.13
CA GLN A 435 -16.57 4.22 17.20
C GLN A 435 -16.63 4.93 18.55
N ARG A 436 -15.46 5.11 19.16
CA ARG A 436 -15.28 5.87 20.40
C ARG A 436 -13.97 6.64 20.36
N THR A 437 -14.01 7.91 20.77
CA THR A 437 -12.83 8.76 20.91
C THR A 437 -11.95 8.28 22.08
N ALA A 438 -10.65 8.57 21.99
CA ALA A 438 -9.70 8.26 23.05
C ALA A 438 -10.01 9.08 24.33
N ASP A 439 -10.12 8.40 25.47
CA ASP A 439 -10.28 9.04 26.77
C ASP A 439 -8.91 9.38 27.39
N LYS A 440 -8.47 10.62 27.16
CA LYS A 440 -7.19 11.13 27.67
C LYS A 440 -7.10 11.09 29.20
N THR A 441 -8.23 11.13 29.92
CA THR A 441 -8.23 11.07 31.39
C THR A 441 -7.85 9.69 31.92
N LYS A 442 -8.03 8.65 31.07
CA LYS A 442 -7.64 7.26 31.34
C LYS A 442 -6.29 6.89 30.73
N GLY A 443 -5.57 7.85 30.15
CA GLY A 443 -4.30 7.61 29.46
C GLY A 443 -4.48 6.96 28.08
N GLU A 444 -5.69 6.94 27.52
CA GLU A 444 -5.92 6.42 26.18
C GLU A 444 -5.43 7.44 25.13
N ILE A 445 -4.63 6.97 24.18
CA ILE A 445 -4.11 7.78 23.08
C ILE A 445 -4.88 7.55 21.78
N PHE A 446 -5.21 6.28 21.49
CA PHE A 446 -5.87 5.89 20.25
C PHE A 446 -7.39 5.78 20.43
N PRO A 447 -8.18 6.14 19.41
CA PRO A 447 -9.60 5.85 19.40
C PRO A 447 -9.85 4.33 19.26
N THR A 448 -11.04 3.90 19.63
CA THR A 448 -11.53 2.54 19.36
C THR A 448 -12.46 2.61 18.16
N ILE A 449 -12.10 1.96 17.05
CA ILE A 449 -12.88 1.98 15.80
C ILE A 449 -12.96 0.56 15.24
N TRP A 450 -14.17 0.03 15.15
CA TRP A 450 -14.44 -1.32 14.65
C TRP A 450 -15.13 -1.27 13.31
N TYR A 451 -14.71 -2.14 12.40
CA TYR A 451 -15.32 -2.32 11.09
C TYR A 451 -15.80 -3.75 10.94
N ALA A 452 -16.73 -3.98 10.01
CA ALA A 452 -17.31 -5.30 9.80
C ALA A 452 -16.40 -6.25 9.00
N SER A 453 -15.42 -5.73 8.25
CA SER A 453 -14.59 -6.52 7.34
C SER A 453 -13.18 -5.96 7.17
N ASN A 454 -12.25 -6.82 6.73
CA ASN A 454 -10.90 -6.40 6.33
C ASN A 454 -10.88 -5.48 5.10
N ILE A 455 -11.90 -5.55 4.25
CA ILE A 455 -12.06 -4.66 3.09
C ILE A 455 -12.34 -3.24 3.59
N ASP A 456 -13.21 -3.09 4.57
CA ASP A 456 -13.55 -1.80 5.18
C ASP A 456 -12.33 -1.20 5.88
N VAL A 457 -11.65 -2.00 6.71
CA VAL A 457 -10.42 -1.62 7.43
C VAL A 457 -9.39 -1.09 6.45
N THR A 458 -9.04 -1.89 5.43
CA THR A 458 -8.03 -1.53 4.43
C THR A 458 -8.44 -0.28 3.65
N SER A 459 -9.71 -0.21 3.21
CA SER A 459 -10.19 0.94 2.44
C SER A 459 -10.10 2.24 3.24
N VAL A 460 -10.49 2.24 4.51
CA VAL A 460 -10.42 3.45 5.33
C VAL A 460 -8.98 3.82 5.64
N GLN A 461 -8.13 2.86 6.02
CA GLN A 461 -6.73 3.13 6.34
C GLN A 461 -5.95 3.68 5.14
N LEU A 462 -6.12 3.12 3.94
CA LEU A 462 -5.49 3.65 2.72
C LEU A 462 -5.98 5.07 2.39
N ALA A 463 -7.27 5.37 2.61
CA ALA A 463 -7.80 6.73 2.41
C ALA A 463 -7.25 7.73 3.44
N LEU A 464 -7.06 7.31 4.69
CA LEU A 464 -6.42 8.13 5.73
C LEU A 464 -4.96 8.45 5.38
N ILE A 465 -4.22 7.48 4.84
CA ILE A 465 -2.84 7.70 4.37
C ILE A 465 -2.84 8.69 3.20
N ALA A 466 -3.71 8.53 2.21
CA ALA A 466 -3.81 9.45 1.07
C ALA A 466 -4.10 10.88 1.53
N LYS A 467 -5.07 11.04 2.44
CA LYS A 467 -5.40 12.34 3.03
C LYS A 467 -4.22 12.94 3.79
N ALA A 468 -3.55 12.15 4.62
CA ALA A 468 -2.39 12.60 5.38
C ALA A 468 -1.29 13.14 4.45
N VAL A 469 -1.01 12.46 3.33
CA VAL A 469 -0.06 12.93 2.32
C VAL A 469 -0.51 14.25 1.70
N LEU A 470 -1.75 14.34 1.22
CA LEU A 470 -2.26 15.56 0.56
C LEU A 470 -2.30 16.77 1.51
N VAL A 471 -2.62 16.57 2.78
CA VAL A 471 -2.65 17.62 3.81
C VAL A 471 -1.22 18.06 4.15
N ALA A 472 -0.31 17.12 4.44
CA ALA A 472 1.07 17.40 4.82
C ALA A 472 1.85 18.10 3.70
N GLU A 473 1.60 17.70 2.45
CA GLU A 473 2.39 18.10 1.29
C GLU A 473 1.74 19.21 0.45
N ASN A 474 0.71 19.86 0.99
CA ASN A 474 0.00 20.96 0.35
C ASN A 474 0.98 22.03 -0.18
N PRO A 475 1.08 22.23 -1.51
CA PRO A 475 2.01 23.17 -2.12
C PRO A 475 1.82 24.62 -1.65
N TYR A 476 0.58 25.01 -1.31
CA TYR A 476 0.25 26.37 -0.89
C TYR A 476 0.80 26.73 0.49
N LEU A 477 1.24 25.75 1.29
CA LEU A 477 1.93 25.99 2.56
C LEU A 477 3.38 26.45 2.38
N LYS A 478 3.96 26.20 1.19
CA LYS A 478 5.36 26.53 0.86
C LYS A 478 5.48 27.97 0.33
N SER A 479 4.36 28.62 0.01
CA SER A 479 4.32 30.02 -0.44
C SER A 479 4.46 31.00 0.75
N PRO A 480 5.36 31.99 0.70
CA PRO A 480 5.38 33.09 1.66
C PRO A 480 4.11 33.97 1.54
N PRO A 481 3.52 34.47 2.64
CA PRO A 481 3.91 34.31 4.04
C PRO A 481 3.00 33.30 4.75
N THR A 482 3.18 31.99 4.52
CA THR A 482 2.46 30.99 5.32
C THR A 482 2.86 31.10 6.80
N SER A 483 1.88 31.43 7.65
CA SER A 483 2.09 31.56 9.09
C SER A 483 2.49 30.22 9.71
N ARG A 484 3.38 30.24 10.71
CA ARG A 484 3.70 29.07 11.55
C ARG A 484 2.44 28.46 12.19
N ALA A 485 1.39 29.25 12.37
CA ALA A 485 0.09 28.75 12.83
C ALA A 485 -0.53 27.76 11.84
N ASN A 486 -0.42 28.00 10.53
CA ASN A 486 -0.98 27.12 9.49
C ASN A 486 -0.25 25.76 9.47
N TRP A 487 1.08 25.77 9.61
CA TRP A 487 1.87 24.54 9.74
C TRP A 487 1.44 23.70 10.96
N ARG A 488 1.15 24.34 12.09
CA ARG A 488 0.66 23.63 13.29
C ARG A 488 -0.72 23.02 13.09
N LEU A 489 -1.60 23.66 12.31
CA LEU A 489 -2.92 23.09 11.98
C LEU A 489 -2.75 21.84 11.13
N VAL A 490 -1.89 21.90 10.11
CA VAL A 490 -1.54 20.78 9.22
C VAL A 490 -0.93 19.61 10.01
N GLU A 491 0.08 19.89 10.84
CA GLU A 491 0.69 18.89 11.72
C GLU A 491 -0.33 18.23 12.64
N ASN A 492 -1.25 19.01 13.21
CA ASN A 492 -2.29 18.51 14.11
C ASN A 492 -3.33 17.67 13.37
N GLU A 493 -3.74 18.07 12.17
CA GLU A 493 -4.67 17.32 11.34
C GLU A 493 -4.07 15.96 10.95
N VAL A 494 -2.86 15.96 10.41
CA VAL A 494 -2.14 14.72 10.06
C VAL A 494 -1.96 13.82 11.28
N ARG A 495 -1.65 14.40 12.45
CA ARG A 495 -1.56 13.64 13.70
C ARG A 495 -2.87 12.93 14.05
N ASN A 496 -4.02 13.61 13.91
CA ASN A 496 -5.32 13.00 14.17
C ASN A 496 -5.61 11.86 13.19
N LEU A 497 -5.29 12.04 11.90
CA LEU A 497 -5.42 10.97 10.89
C LEU A 497 -4.56 9.75 11.23
N LEU A 498 -3.32 9.96 11.70
CA LEU A 498 -2.44 8.88 12.14
C LEU A 498 -2.94 8.20 13.42
N LEU A 499 -3.56 8.94 14.35
CA LEU A 499 -4.18 8.35 15.54
C LEU A 499 -5.37 7.44 15.17
N ASP A 500 -6.22 7.87 14.25
CA ASP A 500 -7.30 7.03 13.71
C ASP A 500 -6.73 5.79 13.00
N LEU A 501 -5.73 5.98 12.13
CA LEU A 501 -5.03 4.90 11.42
C LEU A 501 -4.48 3.83 12.37
N CYS A 502 -3.83 4.26 13.47
CA CYS A 502 -3.30 3.38 14.50
C CYS A 502 -4.41 2.72 15.33
N GLY A 503 -5.45 3.46 15.71
CA GLY A 503 -6.59 2.93 16.46
C GLY A 503 -7.31 1.82 15.69
N ILE A 504 -7.50 2.01 14.38
CA ILE A 504 -8.05 0.98 13.48
C ILE A 504 -7.14 -0.25 13.46
N ALA A 505 -5.83 -0.08 13.30
CA ALA A 505 -4.88 -1.19 13.26
C ALA A 505 -4.91 -2.02 14.55
N LEU A 506 -4.91 -1.35 15.71
CA LEU A 506 -4.91 -2.01 17.02
C LEU A 506 -6.22 -2.74 17.34
N CYS A 507 -7.35 -2.30 16.76
CA CYS A 507 -8.63 -2.98 16.88
C CYS A 507 -8.74 -4.23 15.98
N ASN A 508 -7.79 -4.45 15.07
CA ASN A 508 -7.82 -5.55 14.09
C ASN A 508 -6.52 -6.38 14.15
N PRO A 509 -6.15 -6.98 15.31
CA PRO A 509 -4.88 -7.69 15.47
C PRO A 509 -4.78 -8.97 14.62
N ALA A 510 -5.92 -9.56 14.23
CA ALA A 510 -5.97 -10.70 13.32
C ALA A 510 -5.74 -10.32 11.84
N SER A 511 -5.58 -9.03 11.54
CA SER A 511 -5.32 -8.51 10.19
C SER A 511 -3.93 -7.88 10.14
N PRO A 512 -2.89 -8.68 9.85
CA PRO A 512 -1.52 -8.22 9.66
C PRO A 512 -1.37 -6.93 8.85
N PRO A 513 -2.06 -6.80 7.69
CA PRO A 513 -1.88 -5.65 6.84
C PRO A 513 -2.39 -4.34 7.46
N ALA A 514 -3.26 -4.40 8.46
CA ALA A 514 -3.72 -3.21 9.16
C ALA A 514 -2.60 -2.53 9.96
N LEU A 515 -1.71 -3.34 10.57
CA LEU A 515 -0.51 -2.86 11.24
C LEU A 515 0.53 -2.33 10.25
N VAL A 516 0.70 -3.00 9.09
CA VAL A 516 1.58 -2.51 8.00
C VAL A 516 1.16 -1.11 7.57
N GLN A 517 -0.13 -0.90 7.30
CA GLN A 517 -0.65 0.40 6.85
C GLN A 517 -0.41 1.50 7.90
N ALA A 518 -0.62 1.20 9.18
CA ALA A 518 -0.28 2.14 10.25
C ALA A 518 1.23 2.44 10.31
N ALA A 519 2.08 1.43 10.17
CA ALA A 519 3.52 1.59 10.14
C ALA A 519 3.99 2.48 8.96
N LEU A 520 3.38 2.37 7.77
CA LEU A 520 3.67 3.25 6.63
C LEU A 520 3.34 4.72 6.96
N GLY A 521 2.16 4.98 7.51
CA GLY A 521 1.76 6.33 7.92
C GLY A 521 2.69 6.92 8.99
N ILE A 522 3.00 6.14 10.02
CA ILE A 522 3.97 6.50 11.06
C ILE A 522 5.36 6.75 10.45
N GLY A 523 5.79 5.95 9.49
CA GLY A 523 7.06 6.12 8.81
C GLY A 523 7.19 7.44 8.08
N MET A 524 6.10 7.94 7.50
CA MET A 524 6.07 9.23 6.79
C MET A 524 5.97 10.42 7.75
N TYR A 525 5.04 10.36 8.71
CA TYR A 525 4.62 11.54 9.48
C TYR A 525 4.73 11.37 11.01
N GLY A 526 5.43 10.34 11.48
CA GLY A 526 5.66 10.11 12.91
C GLY A 526 6.38 11.27 13.62
N ASP A 527 7.20 12.04 12.88
CA ASP A 527 7.90 13.21 13.41
C ASP A 527 6.96 14.37 13.80
N PHE A 528 5.69 14.33 13.37
CA PHE A 528 4.68 15.34 13.77
C PHE A 528 4.17 15.14 15.21
N PHE A 529 4.54 14.02 15.84
CA PHE A 529 4.26 13.74 17.25
C PHE A 529 5.38 14.29 18.13
N THR A 530 5.08 15.39 18.83
CA THR A 530 6.03 16.05 19.74
C THR A 530 5.82 15.66 21.20
N ASP A 531 4.61 15.22 21.55
CA ASP A 531 4.25 14.73 22.89
C ASP A 531 4.89 13.36 23.17
N PHE A 532 5.41 13.20 24.39
CA PHE A 532 6.12 12.00 24.80
C PHE A 532 5.20 10.77 24.83
N TYR A 533 3.99 10.89 25.40
CA TYR A 533 3.06 9.78 25.52
C TYR A 533 2.55 9.32 24.16
N GLN A 534 2.25 10.26 23.26
CA GLN A 534 1.83 9.91 21.91
C GLN A 534 2.95 9.25 21.10
N ARG A 535 4.20 9.74 21.20
CA ARG A 535 5.36 9.09 20.57
C ARG A 535 5.56 7.66 21.08
N GLN A 536 5.44 7.47 22.39
CA GLN A 536 5.55 6.13 22.98
C GLN A 536 4.41 5.22 22.50
N ALA A 537 3.19 5.74 22.37
CA ALA A 537 2.04 4.98 21.89
C ALA A 537 2.20 4.54 20.43
N ILE A 538 2.61 5.41 19.51
CA ILE A 538 2.82 5.02 18.10
C ILE A 538 4.02 4.08 17.95
N ARG A 539 5.04 4.17 18.81
CA ARG A 539 6.14 3.21 18.86
C ARG A 539 5.65 1.80 19.18
N ILE A 540 4.73 1.65 20.13
CA ILE A 540 4.13 0.34 20.47
C ILE A 540 3.41 -0.27 19.27
N VAL A 541 2.79 0.53 18.41
CA VAL A 541 2.15 0.04 17.16
C VAL A 541 3.20 -0.58 16.23
N VAL A 542 4.36 0.09 16.08
CA VAL A 542 5.47 -0.42 15.27
C VAL A 542 6.10 -1.68 15.89
N GLU A 543 6.21 -1.75 17.22
CA GLU A 543 6.72 -2.93 17.92
C GLU A 543 5.77 -4.14 17.73
N ARG A 544 4.45 -3.94 17.83
CA ARG A 544 3.46 -4.99 17.50
C ARG A 544 3.54 -5.45 16.05
N TYR A 545 3.82 -4.53 15.13
CA TYR A 545 4.03 -4.86 13.73
C TYR A 545 5.22 -5.82 13.52
N ARG A 546 6.34 -5.58 14.23
CA ARG A 546 7.51 -6.49 14.24
C ARG A 546 7.12 -7.91 14.66
N ASP A 547 6.42 -8.00 15.78
CA ASP A 547 6.23 -9.27 16.48
C ASP A 547 5.23 -10.18 15.78
N ALA A 548 4.30 -9.61 15.02
CA ALA A 548 3.20 -10.37 14.47
C ALA A 548 3.46 -10.95 13.06
N HIS A 549 4.39 -10.40 12.25
CA HIS A 549 4.39 -10.71 10.79
C HIS A 549 5.75 -10.88 10.11
N ALA A 550 6.81 -11.16 10.87
CA ALA A 550 8.15 -11.41 10.32
C ALA A 550 8.68 -10.31 9.36
N TRP A 551 8.07 -9.12 9.38
CA TRP A 551 8.35 -8.07 8.44
C TRP A 551 9.51 -7.20 8.94
N PRO A 552 10.37 -6.73 8.03
CA PRO A 552 11.42 -5.78 8.38
C PRO A 552 10.89 -4.42 8.90
N VAL A 553 11.22 -4.05 10.15
CA VAL A 553 10.77 -2.78 10.77
C VAL A 553 11.88 -1.98 11.43
N GLN A 554 13.13 -2.41 11.32
CA GLN A 554 14.20 -1.90 12.16
C GLN A 554 14.47 -0.41 11.90
N ARG A 555 14.44 -0.01 10.62
CA ARG A 555 14.58 1.40 10.22
C ARG A 555 13.48 2.30 10.76
N LEU A 556 12.25 1.77 10.90
CA LEU A 556 11.13 2.53 11.44
C LEU A 556 11.26 2.73 12.95
N LEU A 557 11.70 1.69 13.67
CA LEU A 557 11.94 1.77 15.12
C LEU A 557 13.07 2.75 15.47
N ASP A 558 14.10 2.86 14.64
CA ASP A 558 15.22 3.78 14.87
C ASP A 558 14.79 5.25 14.85
N LYS A 559 13.66 5.60 14.21
CA LYS A 559 13.10 6.98 14.25
C LYS A 559 12.59 7.37 15.64
N PHE A 560 12.37 6.40 16.53
CA PHE A 560 11.85 6.60 17.89
C PHE A 560 12.92 6.49 18.99
N ARG A 561 14.21 6.43 18.62
CA ARG A 561 15.35 6.56 19.53
C ARG A 561 15.72 8.03 19.69
#